data_AF-A0A161SXS4-F1
#
_entry.id   AF-A0A161SXS4-F1
#
_cell.length_a   1.000
_cell.length_b   1.000
_cell.length_c   1.000
_cell.angle_alpha   90.00
_cell.angle_beta   90.00
_cell.angle_gamma   90.00
#
_symmetry.space_group_name_H-M   'P 1'
#
loop_
_entity.id
_entity.type
_entity.pdbx_description
1 polymer ?
#
loop_
_entity_poly.entity_id
_entity_poly.type
_entity_poly.pdbx_seq_one_letter_code
_entity_poly.pdbx_strand_id
1 'polypeptide(L)' 'MEHILNHLKKNDKEIFMKHYVEEDSVEDIAEKMGVKTSFIYNRLSRGRKKLRALFLHNRMK' A
#
# COMPACT_ATOMS: atom_id res chain seq x y z
N MET A 1 0.56 -13.36 0.04
CA MET A 1 0.44 -11.92 -0.23
C MET A 1 1.79 -11.18 -0.09
N GLU A 2 2.67 -11.62 0.83
CA GLU A 2 3.96 -10.95 1.11
C GLU A 2 4.90 -10.76 -0.09
N HIS A 3 5.00 -11.74 -1.00
CA HIS A 3 5.92 -11.64 -2.15
C HIS A 3 5.57 -10.50 -3.12
N ILE A 4 4.28 -10.17 -3.25
CA ILE A 4 3.82 -9.06 -4.10
C ILE A 4 4.26 -7.73 -3.48
N LEU A 5 4.10 -7.59 -2.16
CA LEU A 5 4.43 -6.36 -1.43
C LEU A 5 5.94 -6.10 -1.31
N ASN A 6 6.81 -7.10 -1.53
CA ASN A 6 8.26 -6.90 -1.57
C ASN A 6 8.71 -5.94 -2.68
N HIS A 7 7.86 -5.66 -3.66
CA HIS A 7 8.11 -4.67 -4.71
C HIS A 7 7.80 -3.24 -4.27
N LEU A 8 7.21 -3.04 -3.08
CA LEU A 8 6.92 -1.74 -2.50
C LEU A 8 8.06 -1.27 -1.59
N LYS A 9 8.17 0.05 -1.37
CA LYS A 9 9.10 0.58 -0.36
C LYS A 9 8.64 0.11 1.03
N LYS A 10 9.56 0.03 2.00
CA LYS A 10 9.26 -0.43 3.38
C LYS A 10 8.01 0.22 3.97
N ASN A 11 7.92 1.55 3.95
CA ASN A 11 6.76 2.27 4.49
C ASN A 11 5.47 2.00 3.70
N ASP A 12 5.55 1.75 2.39
CA ASP A 12 4.36 1.38 1.60
C ASP A 12 3.92 -0.03 1.96
N LYS A 13 4.86 -0.97 2.09
CA LYS A 13 4.57 -2.35 2.50
C LYS A 13 3.89 -2.38 3.87
N GLU A 14 4.37 -1.59 4.83
CA GLU A 14 3.77 -1.46 6.15
C GLU A 14 2.34 -0.92 6.09
N ILE A 15 2.11 0.18 5.37
CA ILE A 15 0.77 0.75 5.18
C ILE A 15 -0.18 -0.27 4.54
N PHE A 16 0.29 -1.03 3.55
CA PHE A 16 -0.51 -2.08 2.91
C PHE A 16 -0.83 -3.22 3.87
N MET A 17 0.13 -3.62 4.71
CA MET A 17 -0.07 -4.68 5.69
C MET A 17 -1.13 -4.30 6.71
N LYS A 18 -1.02 -3.09 7.26
CA LYS A 18 -1.99 -2.53 8.20
C LYS A 18 -3.39 -2.46 7.59
N HIS A 19 -3.49 -1.90 6.40
CA HIS A 19 -4.80 -1.66 5.79
C HIS A 19 -5.49 -2.91 5.24
N TYR A 20 -4.76 -3.82 4.59
CA TYR A 20 -5.35 -4.97 3.89
C TYR A 20 -5.29 -6.28 4.67
N VAL A 21 -4.45 -6.39 5.69
CA VAL A 21 -4.32 -7.61 6.49
C VAL A 21 -4.73 -7.40 7.93
N GLU A 22 -4.32 -6.29 8.55
CA GLU A 22 -4.77 -5.93 9.90
C GLU A 22 -6.15 -5.24 9.88
N GLU A 23 -6.67 -4.92 8.69
CA GLU A 23 -7.96 -4.23 8.47
C GLU A 23 -8.09 -2.87 9.19
N ASP A 24 -6.96 -2.26 9.55
CA ASP A 24 -6.92 -0.92 10.14
C ASP A 24 -7.51 0.12 9.15
N SER A 25 -8.27 1.08 9.70
CA SER A 25 -8.75 2.22 8.92
C SER A 25 -7.61 3.14 8.51
N VAL A 26 -7.82 3.95 7.46
CA VAL A 26 -6.80 4.90 7.00
C VAL A 26 -6.54 5.97 8.07
N GLU A 27 -7.57 6.32 8.83
CA GLU A 27 -7.56 7.23 9.96
C GLU A 27 -6.66 6.70 11.08
N ASP A 28 -6.87 5.44 11.50
CA ASP A 28 -6.07 4.82 12.57
C ASP A 28 -4.60 4.69 12.18
N ILE A 29 -4.33 4.32 10.93
CA ILE A 29 -2.95 4.22 10.41
C ILE A 29 -2.30 5.60 10.41
N ALA A 30 -3.03 6.63 9.96
CA ALA A 30 -2.53 8.00 9.91
C ALA A 30 -2.21 8.52 11.32
N GLU A 31 -3.08 8.26 12.30
CA GLU A 31 -2.88 8.62 13.70
C GLU A 31 -1.67 7.89 14.31
N LYS A 32 -1.61 6.55 14.19
CA LYS A 32 -0.49 5.73 14.69
C LYS A 32 0.86 6.15 14.09
N MET A 33 0.86 6.59 12.83
CA MET A 33 2.08 7.05 12.13
C MET A 33 2.36 8.55 12.29
N GLY A 34 1.48 9.33 12.93
CA GLY A 34 1.65 10.78 13.10
C GLY A 34 1.63 11.56 11.78
N VAL A 35 0.85 11.12 10.80
CA VAL A 35 0.74 11.72 9.45
C VAL A 35 -0.69 12.07 9.09
N LYS A 36 -0.89 12.81 8.00
CA LYS A 36 -2.23 13.10 7.46
C LYS A 36 -2.80 11.87 6.75
N THR A 37 -4.11 11.66 6.83
CA THR A 37 -4.83 10.61 6.07
C THR A 37 -4.56 10.69 4.56
N SER A 38 -4.45 11.90 4.01
CA SER A 38 -4.10 12.12 2.61
C SER A 38 -2.71 11.56 2.24
N PHE A 39 -1.77 11.51 3.17
CA PHE A 39 -0.48 10.86 2.96
C PHE A 39 -0.69 9.35 2.76
N ILE A 40 -1.45 8.70 3.64
CA ILE A 40 -1.75 7.26 3.57
C ILE A 40 -2.47 6.91 2.26
N TYR A 41 -3.53 7.64 1.89
CA TYR A 41 -4.22 7.45 0.60
C TYR A 41 -3.28 7.59 -0.60
N ASN A 42 -2.37 8.57 -0.57
CA ASN A 42 -1.37 8.74 -1.61
C ASN A 42 -0.40 7.57 -1.71
N ARG A 43 0.07 7.03 -0.57
CA ARG A 43 0.93 5.83 -0.53
C ARG A 43 0.20 4.62 -1.10
N LEU A 44 -1.03 4.37 -0.64
CA LEU A 44 -1.89 3.29 -1.12
C LEU A 44 -2.14 3.39 -2.64
N SER A 45 -2.46 4.58 -3.14
CA SER A 45 -2.70 4.81 -4.57
C SER A 45 -1.47 4.51 -5.42
N ARG A 46 -0.31 5.06 -5.04
CA ARG A 46 0.97 4.84 -5.74
C ARG A 46 1.38 3.37 -5.70
N GLY A 47 1.25 2.73 -4.55
CA GLY A 47 1.53 1.30 -4.37
C GLY A 47 0.65 0.44 -5.29
N ARG A 48 -0.66 0.68 -5.33
CA ARG A 48 -1.58 -0.03 -6.24
C ARG A 48 -1.20 0.18 -7.70
N LYS A 49 -0.87 1.41 -8.10
CA LYS A 49 -0.41 1.70 -9.47
C LYS A 49 0.84 0.89 -9.82
N LYS A 50 1.82 0.83 -8.92
CA LYS A 50 3.05 0.04 -9.12
C LYS A 50 2.76 -1.45 -9.24
N LEU A 51 1.98 -2.02 -8.32
CA LEU A 51 1.63 -3.44 -8.36
C LEU A 51 0.82 -3.80 -9.62
N ARG A 52 -0.11 -2.93 -10.04
CA ARG A 52 -0.82 -3.11 -11.30
C ARG A 52 0.12 -3.11 -12.51
N ALA A 53 1.07 -2.21 -12.57
CA ALA A 53 2.06 -2.17 -13.65
C ALA A 53 2.90 -3.46 -13.69
N LEU A 54 3.30 -3.98 -12.53
CA LEU A 54 4.14 -5.18 -12.44
C LEU A 54 3.40 -6.48 -12.76
N PHE A 55 2.16 -6.63 -12.29
CA PHE A 55 1.46 -7.93 -12.29
C PHE A 55 0.24 -7.99 -13.21
N LEU A 56 -0.40 -6.85 -13.50
CA LEU A 56 -1.57 -6.79 -14.38
C LEU A 56 -1.19 -6.38 -15.80
N HIS A 57 -0.21 -5.49 -15.98
CA HIS A 57 0.26 -5.13 -17.32
C HIS A 57 1.05 -6.28 -17.99
N ASN A 58 1.73 -7.12 -17.21
CA ASN A 58 2.42 -8.32 -17.71
C ASN A 58 1.47 -9.42 -18.21
N ARG A 59 0.15 -9.33 -17.99
CA ARG A 59 -0.84 -10.31 -18.48
C ARG A 59 -1.42 -9.98 -19.86
N MET A 60 -1.10 -8.82 -20.42
CA MET A 60 -1.58 -8.37 -21.73
C MET A 60 -0.49 -8.44 -22.82
N LYS A 61 0.60 -9.17 -22.57
CA LYS A 61 1.72 -9.34 -23.50
C LYS A 61 1.93 -10.81 -23.81
#